data_AF-A0A2I0DCV5-F1
#
_entry.id   AF-A0A2I0DCV5-F1
#
_cell.length_a   1.000
_cell.length_b   1.000
_cell.length_c   1.000
_cell.angle_alpha   90.00
_cell.angle_beta   90.00
_cell.angle_gamma   90.00
#
_symmetry.space_group_name_H-M   'P 1'
#
loop_
_entity.id
_entity.type
_entity.pdbx_description
1 polymer ?
#
loop_
_entity_poly.entity_id
_entity_poly.type
_entity_poly.pdbx_seq_one_letter_code
_entity_poly.pdbx_strand_id
1 'polypeptide(L)' 'MLERENLFYSRSYVAVLMRELGLKSVLKRKFVVTTNSNHTYPIAKNILNRNFESNSIGEKWVSDITYIRVNDDWNYLTTI' A
#
# COMPACT_ATOMS: atom_id res chain seq x y z
N MET A 1 -8.29 -22.01 -7.46
CA MET A 1 -9.59 -22.66 -7.20
C MET A 1 -9.35 -24.15 -7.31
N LEU A 2 -9.78 -24.97 -6.35
CA LEU A 2 -9.44 -26.41 -6.21
C LEU A 2 -9.74 -27.23 -7.49
N GLU A 3 -10.69 -26.77 -8.29
CA GLU A 3 -11.01 -27.31 -9.62
C GLU A 3 -9.82 -27.32 -10.60
N ARG A 4 -8.89 -26.35 -10.48
CA ARG A 4 -7.65 -26.32 -11.30
C ARG A 4 -6.66 -27.42 -10.93
N GLU A 5 -6.82 -28.00 -9.75
CA GLU A 5 -6.05 -29.16 -9.26
C GLU A 5 -6.87 -30.46 -9.40
N ASN A 6 -7.97 -30.43 -10.17
CA ASN A 6 -8.86 -31.57 -10.39
C ASN A 6 -9.53 -32.10 -9.11
N LEU A 7 -9.67 -31.26 -8.08
CA LEU A 7 -10.33 -31.56 -6.83
C LEU A 7 -11.75 -30.99 -6.83
N PHE A 8 -12.75 -31.88 -6.81
CA PHE A 8 -14.17 -31.52 -6.85
C PHE A 8 -14.83 -31.78 -5.50
N TYR A 9 -15.09 -30.71 -4.76
CA TYR A 9 -15.81 -30.76 -3.49
C TYR A 9 -17.02 -29.83 -3.53
N SER A 10 -18.10 -30.21 -2.84
CA SER A 10 -19.24 -29.33 -2.67
C SER A 10 -18.83 -28.10 -1.85
N ARG A 11 -19.44 -26.95 -2.14
CA ARG A 11 -19.19 -25.70 -1.40
C ARG A 11 -19.47 -25.85 0.10
N SER A 12 -20.48 -26.66 0.46
CA SER A 12 -20.80 -26.96 1.85
C SER A 12 -19.69 -27.74 2.56
N TYR A 13 -19.08 -28.71 1.89
CA TYR A 13 -17.95 -29.46 2.45
C TYR A 13 -16.71 -28.58 2.69
N VAL A 14 -16.39 -27.71 1.73
CA VAL A 14 -15.30 -26.73 1.88
C VAL A 14 -15.56 -25.78 3.08
N ALA A 15 -16.81 -25.35 3.29
CA ALA A 15 -17.15 -24.48 4.42
C ALA A 15 -16.98 -25.18 5.79
N VAL A 16 -17.26 -26.49 5.87
CA VAL A 16 -17.01 -27.29 7.08
C VAL A 16 -15.50 -27.36 7.38
N LEU A 17 -14.68 -27.68 6.38
CA LEU A 17 -13.23 -27.74 6.54
C LEU A 17 -12.63 -26.39 6.94
N MET A 18 -13.09 -25.29 6.34
CA MET A 18 -12.63 -23.95 6.72
C MET A 18 -12.94 -23.66 8.19
N ARG A 19 -14.11 -24.07 8.70
CA ARG A 19 -14.48 -23.90 10.11
C ARG A 19 -13.60 -24.74 11.04
N GLU A 20 -13.35 -26.00 10.72
CA GLU A 20 -12.50 -26.89 11.52
C GLU A 20 -11.05 -26.40 11.58
N LEU A 21 -10.55 -25.85 10.48
CA LEU A 21 -9.19 -25.32 10.37
C LEU A 21 -9.06 -23.86 10.86
N GLY A 22 -10.16 -23.23 11.32
CA GLY A 22 -10.16 -21.83 11.74
C GLY A 22 -9.87 -20.83 10.61
N LEU A 23 -10.07 -21.23 9.35
CA LEU A 23 -9.82 -20.41 8.16
C LEU A 23 -11.03 -19.53 7.85
N LYS A 24 -10.76 -18.28 7.47
CA LYS A 24 -11.77 -17.33 6.98
C LYS A 24 -11.34 -16.73 5.65
N SER A 25 -12.30 -16.48 4.77
CA SER A 25 -12.05 -15.72 3.56
C SER A 25 -11.66 -14.29 3.95
N VAL A 26 -10.49 -13.84 3.52
CA VAL A 26 -10.05 -12.45 3.67
C VAL A 26 -10.18 -11.78 2.31
N LEU A 27 -11.16 -10.89 2.18
CA LEU A 27 -11.29 -10.06 0.99
C LEU A 27 -10.12 -9.06 0.98
N LYS A 28 -9.34 -9.05 -0.10
CA LYS A 28 -8.34 -8.00 -0.31
C LYS A 28 -9.08 -6.66 -0.42
N ARG A 29 -8.70 -5.68 0.41
CA ARG A 29 -9.22 -4.32 0.30
C ARG A 29 -8.94 -3.81 -1.12
N LYS A 30 -9.93 -3.16 -1.74
CA LYS A 30 -9.75 -2.53 -3.05
C LYS A 30 -8.55 -1.59 -2.99
N PHE A 31 -7.59 -1.77 -3.89
CA PHE A 31 -6.47 -0.84 -4.02
C PHE A 31 -7.03 0.52 -4.46
N VAL A 32 -6.67 1.56 -3.71
CA VAL A 32 -7.06 2.95 -4.02
C VAL A 32 -5.79 3.67 -4.47
N VAL A 33 -5.80 4.16 -5.70
CA VAL A 33 -4.75 5.03 -6.21
C VAL A 33 -5.00 6.42 -5.64
N THR A 34 -4.17 6.85 -4.68
CA THR A 34 -4.25 8.17 -4.05
C THR A 34 -3.53 9.25 -4.85
N THR A 35 -2.69 8.86 -5.82
CA THR A 35 -1.82 9.78 -6.57
C THR A 35 -2.20 9.78 -8.04
N ASN A 36 -2.61 10.94 -8.56
CA ASN A 36 -2.78 11.12 -10.00
C ASN A 36 -1.43 11.49 -10.64
N SER A 37 -0.70 10.49 -11.13
CA SER A 37 0.55 10.73 -11.86
C SER A 37 0.34 11.23 -13.30
N ASN A 38 -0.90 11.24 -13.80
CA ASN A 38 -1.24 11.78 -15.11
C ASN A 38 -1.71 13.24 -14.97
N HIS A 39 -0.73 14.14 -14.79
CA HIS A 39 -0.95 15.57 -14.66
C HIS A 39 -0.04 16.36 -15.60
N THR A 40 -0.43 17.58 -15.95
CA THR A 40 0.35 18.48 -16.81
C THR A 40 1.40 19.29 -16.06
N TYR A 41 1.46 19.18 -14.72
CA TYR A 41 2.46 19.88 -13.92
C TYR A 41 3.89 19.35 -14.19
N PRO A 42 4.92 20.20 -14.02
CA PRO A 42 6.31 19.78 -14.13
C PRO A 42 6.63 18.61 -13.19
N ILE A 43 7.26 17.57 -13.73
CA ILE A 43 7.72 16.41 -12.95
C ILE A 43 9.15 16.68 -12.52
N ALA A 44 9.39 16.69 -11.21
CA ALA A 44 10.74 16.81 -10.67
C ALA A 44 11.58 15.57 -11.05
N LYS A 45 12.85 15.78 -11.41
CA LYS A 45 13.77 14.69 -11.72
C LYS A 45 13.96 13.82 -10.47
N ASN A 46 13.84 12.50 -10.61
CA ASN A 46 14.19 11.56 -9.55
C ASN A 46 15.73 11.46 -9.42
N ILE A 47 16.31 12.35 -8.63
CA ILE A 47 17.77 12.42 -8.41
C ILE A 47 18.25 11.26 -7.53
N LEU A 48 17.45 10.88 -6.52
CA LEU A 48 17.82 9.81 -5.59
C LEU A 48 17.91 8.45 -6.28
N ASN A 49 16.97 8.15 -7.18
CA ASN A 49 16.90 6.93 -7.99
C ASN A 49 17.16 5.63 -7.20
N ARG A 50 16.60 5.54 -5.98
CA ARG A 50 16.80 4.42 -5.03
C ARG A 50 18.26 4.13 -4.65
N ASN A 51 19.19 5.03 -4.95
CA ASN A 51 20.53 4.96 -4.39
C ASN A 51 20.47 5.58 -2.99
N PHE A 52 20.60 4.76 -1.95
CA PHE A 52 20.60 5.20 -0.54
C PHE A 52 22.00 5.30 0.07
N GLU A 53 23.05 4.98 -0.68
CA GLU A 53 24.44 5.07 -0.19
C GLU A 53 24.91 6.52 -0.10
N SER A 54 25.53 6.93 1.00
CA SER A 54 26.04 8.30 1.21
C SER A 54 27.43 8.28 1.82
N ASN A 55 28.31 9.17 1.37
CA ASN A 55 29.68 9.31 1.87
C ASN A 55 29.78 10.29 3.03
N SER A 56 28.84 11.22 3.13
CA SER A 56 28.79 12.22 4.21
C SER A 56 27.36 12.52 4.65
N ILE A 57 27.24 13.06 5.86
CA ILE A 57 25.94 13.41 6.42
C ILE A 57 25.32 14.59 5.66
N GLY A 58 24.03 14.50 5.39
CA GLY A 58 23.29 15.55 4.69
C GLY A 58 23.39 15.51 3.15
N GLU A 59 23.98 14.47 2.57
CA GLU A 59 23.95 14.27 1.11
C GLU A 59 22.56 13.83 0.60
N LYS A 60 21.80 13.12 1.43
CA LYS A 60 20.48 12.57 1.09
C LYS A 60 19.55 12.77 2.27
N TRP A 61 18.41 13.41 2.01
CA TRP A 61 17.37 13.67 3.00
C TRP A 61 16.07 13.00 2.57
N VAL A 62 15.35 12.45 3.53
CA VAL A 62 14.01 11.91 3.35
C VAL A 62 13.11 12.60 4.35
N SER A 63 11.99 13.11 3.86
CA SER A 63 10.91 13.63 4.69
C SER A 63 9.59 12.98 4.28
N ASP A 64 8.64 13.03 5.20
CA ASP A 64 7.25 12.67 4.94
C ASP A 64 6.35 13.91 5.13
N ILE A 65 5.14 13.86 4.55
CA ILE A 65 4.10 14.85 4.79
C ILE A 65 3.01 14.22 5.66
N THR A 66 2.77 14.83 6.82
CA THR A 66 1.69 14.39 7.72
C THR A 66 0.58 15.41 7.68
N TYR A 67 -0.65 14.97 7.39
CA TYR A 67 -1.84 15.80 7.53
C TYR A 67 -2.20 15.94 9.00
N ILE A 68 -2.24 17.17 9.50
CA ILE A 68 -2.62 17.51 10.86
C ILE A 68 -3.87 18.40 10.85
N ARG A 69 -4.72 18.22 11.85
CA ARG A 69 -5.91 19.05 12.04
C ARG A 69 -5.53 20.27 12.87
N VAL A 70 -5.81 21.47 12.37
CA VAL A 70 -5.62 22.73 13.10
C VAL A 70 -6.92 23.51 13.02
N ASN A 71 -7.55 23.77 14.17
CA ASN A 71 -8.91 24.31 14.24
C ASN A 71 -9.87 23.50 13.34
N ASP A 72 -10.53 24.18 12.42
CA ASP A 72 -11.52 23.61 11.51
C ASP A 72 -10.95 23.18 10.16
N ASP A 73 -9.62 23.23 9.97
CA ASP A 73 -8.96 22.96 8.69
C ASP A 73 -7.91 21.85 8.77
N TRP A 74 -7.70 21.19 7.63
CA TRP A 74 -6.59 20.25 7.44
C TRP A 74 -5.38 21.00 6.90
N ASN A 75 -4.25 20.82 7.57
CA ASN A 75 -2.97 21.36 7.18
C ASN A 75 -1.98 20.21 6.95
N TYR A 76 -0.88 20.48 6.25
CA TYR A 76 0.21 19.52 6.11
C TYR A 76 1.44 20.02 6.88
N LEU A 77 2.06 19.11 7.62
CA LEU A 77 3.35 19.31 8.27
C LEU A 77 4.39 18.47 7.54
N THR A 78 5.52 19.10 7.24
CA THR A 78 6.70 18.43 6.70
C THR A 78 7.91 18.82 7.53
N THR A 79 8.77 17.86 7.84
CA THR A 79 10.02 18.08 8.57
C THR A 79 11.15 17.34 7.85
N ILE A 80 12.35 17.90 7.90
CA ILE A 80 13.59 17.32 7.34
C ILE A 80 14.46 16.87 8.50
#